data_AF-A0A962R5T3-F1
#
_entry.id   AF-A0A962R5T3-F1
#
_cell.length_a   1.000
_cell.length_b   1.000
_cell.length_c   1.000
_cell.angle_alpha   90.00
_cell.angle_beta   90.00
_cell.angle_gamma   90.00
#
_symmetry.space_group_name_H-M   'P 1'
#
loop_
_entity.id
_entity.type
_entity.pdbx_description
1 polymer ?
#
loop_
_entity_poly.entity_id
_entity_poly.type
_entity_poly.pdbx_seq_one_letter_code
_entity_poly.pdbx_strand_id
1 'polypeptide(L)' 'MLILTRRVGETLMIGDEVSVTVLGVKGNQVRIGINAPKDVSVHREEIYERIKHEHEHEHEQDGDADPR' A
#
# COMPACT_ATOMS: atom_id res chain seq x y z
N MET A 1 -3.59 12.29 8.75
CA MET A 1 -2.26 11.75 9.07
C MET A 1 -2.15 11.56 10.58
N LEU A 2 -1.87 10.34 11.04
CA LEU A 2 -1.61 10.03 12.46
C LEU A 2 -0.13 9.71 12.63
N ILE A 3 0.54 10.30 13.62
CA ILE A 3 2.00 10.17 13.80
C ILE A 3 2.25 9.37 15.07
N LEU A 4 2.99 8.26 14.94
CA LEU A 4 3.34 7.37 16.05
C LEU A 4 4.82 7.04 15.97
N THR A 5 5.52 7.19 17.10
CA THR A 5 6.92 6.81 17.21
C THR A 5 7.02 5.37 17.71
N ARG A 6 7.66 4.50 16.92
CA ARG A 6 7.94 3.10 17.26
C ARG A 6 9.44 2.83 17.29
N ARG A 7 9.87 2.02 18.25
CA ARG A 7 11.25 1.49 18.33
C ARG A 7 11.36 0.19 17.53
N VAL A 8 12.60 -0.23 17.27
CA VAL A 8 12.88 -1.53 16.67
C VAL A 8 12.31 -2.64 17.55
N GLY A 9 11.56 -3.55 16.95
CA GLY A 9 10.84 -4.64 17.62
C GLY A 9 9.42 -4.28 18.05
N GLU A 10 9.00 -3.02 17.94
CA GLU A 10 7.62 -2.63 18.25
C GLU A 10 6.71 -2.81 17.04
N THR A 11 5.46 -3.17 17.33
CA THR A 11 4.39 -3.37 16.34
C THR A 11 3.30 -2.32 16.53
N LEU A 12 2.76 -1.85 15.42
CA LEU A 12 1.55 -1.06 15.29
C LEU A 12 0.47 -1.92 14.64
N MET A 13 -0.78 -1.78 15.07
CA MET A 13 -1.93 -2.42 14.42
C MET A 13 -2.80 -1.39 13.71
N ILE A 14 -3.33 -1.77 12.55
CA ILE A 14 -4.26 -0.99 11.74
C ILE A 14 -5.52 -1.86 11.58
N GLY A 15 -6.63 -1.44 12.20
CA GLY A 15 -7.80 -2.30 12.36
C GLY A 15 -7.46 -3.56 13.16
N ASP A 16 -8.09 -4.67 12.80
CA ASP A 16 -7.92 -5.96 13.50
C ASP A 16 -7.03 -6.95 12.73
N GLU A 17 -6.80 -6.70 11.44
CA GLU A 17 -6.18 -7.69 10.54
C GLU A 17 -4.78 -7.29 10.03
N VAL A 18 -4.42 -6.00 10.11
CA VAL A 18 -3.14 -5.50 9.60
C VAL A 18 -2.22 -5.17 10.77
N SER A 19 -1.00 -5.71 10.73
CA SER A 19 0.05 -5.38 11.69
C SER A 19 1.34 -4.94 10.98
N VAL A 20 1.95 -3.89 11.52
CA VAL A 20 3.15 -3.25 10.98
C VAL A 20 4.23 -3.28 12.05
N THR A 21 5.31 -3.99 11.80
CA THR A 21 6.41 -4.19 12.76
C THR A 21 7.67 -3.53 12.27
N VAL A 22 8.34 -2.77 13.14
CA VAL A 22 9.66 -2.21 12.83
C VAL A 22 10.71 -3.28 13.07
N LEU A 23 11.23 -3.88 12.01
CA LEU A 23 12.21 -4.98 12.10
C LEU A 23 13.63 -4.48 12.38
N GLY A 24 13.95 -3.25 12.00
CA GLY A 24 15.28 -2.69 12.21
C GLY A 24 15.48 -1.35 11.52
N VAL A 25 16.55 -0.67 11.91
CA VAL A 25 16.99 0.58 11.27
C VAL A 25 18.44 0.38 10.84
N LYS A 26 18.74 0.68 9.59
CA LYS A 26 20.10 0.63 9.02
C LYS A 26 20.40 1.99 8.41
N GLY A 27 21.13 2.83 9.15
CA GLY A 27 21.40 4.21 8.75
C GLY A 27 20.11 5.01 8.64
N ASN A 28 19.77 5.46 7.45
CA ASN A 28 18.52 6.17 7.13
C ASN A 28 17.40 5.24 6.62
N GLN A 29 17.66 3.95 6.44
CA GLN A 29 16.66 3.00 5.97
C GLN A 29 16.00 2.28 7.16
N VAL A 30 14.68 2.22 7.14
CA VAL A 30 13.90 1.45 8.11
C VAL A 30 13.40 0.18 7.44
N ARG A 31 13.63 -0.96 8.07
CA ARG A 31 13.05 -2.24 7.66
C ARG A 31 11.71 -2.40 8.36
N ILE A 32 10.64 -2.43 7.58
CA ILE A 32 9.27 -2.55 8.07
C ILE A 32 8.72 -3.90 7.58
N GLY A 33 8.19 -4.70 8.51
CA GLY A 33 7.41 -5.88 8.20
C GLY A 33 5.94 -5.52 8.22
N ILE A 34 5.20 -5.87 7.17
CA ILE A 34 3.76 -5.66 7.09
C ILE A 34 3.13 -7.04 6.99
N ASN A 35 2.21 -7.35 7.89
CA ASN A 35 1.37 -8.52 7.83
C ASN A 35 -0.06 -8.05 7.59
N ALA A 36 -0.65 -8.50 6.50
CA ALA A 36 -2.00 -8.15 6.10
C ALA A 36 -2.64 -9.37 5.42
N PRO A 37 -3.98 -9.53 5.51
CA PRO A 37 -4.70 -10.57 4.78
C PRO A 37 -4.60 -10.35 3.28
N LYS A 38 -4.87 -11.40 2.49
CA LYS A 38 -4.75 -11.36 1.01
C LYS A 38 -5.72 -10.36 0.36
N ASP A 39 -6.80 -10.03 1.04
CA ASP A 39 -7.80 -9.07 0.58
C ASP A 39 -7.27 -7.61 0.63
N VAL A 40 -6.20 -7.38 1.39
CA VAL A 40 -5.56 -6.06 1.52
C VAL A 40 -4.25 -6.06 0.74
N SER A 41 -4.25 -5.40 -0.42
CA SER A 41 -3.06 -5.25 -1.25
C SER A 41 -2.05 -4.28 -0.61
N VAL A 42 -0.82 -4.76 -0.40
CA VAL A 42 0.29 -3.96 0.14
C VAL A 42 1.27 -3.65 -0.98
N HIS A 43 1.34 -2.38 -1.38
CA HIS A 43 2.24 -1.90 -2.42
C HIS A 43 3.19 -0.84 -1.89
N ARG A 44 4.32 -0.67 -2.57
CA ARG A 44 5.14 0.53 -2.41
C ARG A 44 4.46 1.68 -3.13
N GLU A 45 4.55 2.88 -2.56
CA GLU A 45 3.88 4.08 -3.08
C GLU A 45 4.19 4.32 -4.56
N GLU A 46 5.46 4.21 -4.95
CA GLU A 46 5.89 4.44 -6.33
C GLU A 46 5.34 3.42 -7.34
N ILE A 47 4.95 2.24 -6.87
CA ILE A 47 4.34 1.19 -7.71
C ILE A 47 2.83 1.39 -7.75
N TYR A 48 2.22 1.76 -6.62
CA TYR A 48 0.79 2.03 -6.54
C TYR A 48 0.37 3.18 -7.46
N GLU A 49 1.13 4.28 -7.49
CA GLU A 49 0.85 5.42 -8.36
C GLU A 49 0.86 5.04 -9.85
N ARG A 50 1.79 4.17 -10.27
CA ARG A 50 1.84 3.68 -11.66
C ARG A 50 0.64 2.81 -12.02
N ILE A 51 0.31 1.85 -11.17
CA ILE A 51 -0.83 0.94 -11.40
C ILE A 51 -2.13 1.73 -11.47
N LYS A 52 -2.31 2.71 -10.59
CA LYS A 52 -3.51 3.56 -10.60
C LYS A 52 -3.65 4.35 -11.91
N HIS A 53 -2.54 4.88 -12.41
CA HIS A 53 -2.53 5.66 -13.65
C HIS A 53 -2.74 4.79 -14.90
N GLU A 54 -2.37 3.51 -14.87
CA GLU A 54 -2.65 2.54 -15.94
C GLU A 54 -4.12 2.10 -15.93
N HIS A 55 -4.69 1.82 -14.74
CA HIS A 55 -6.10 1.43 -14.60
C HIS A 55 -7.10 2.56 -14.92
N GLU A 56 -6.73 3.82 -14.70
CA GLU A 56 -7.56 4.97 -15.11
C GLU A 56 -7.69 5.10 -16.64
N HIS A 57 -6.72 4.61 -17.42
CA HIS A 57 -6.76 4.65 -18.88
C HIS A 57 -7.48 3.46 -19.54
N GLU A 58 -7.57 2.31 -18.86
CA GLU A 58 -8.27 1.13 -19.41
C GLU A 58 -9.80 1.27 -19.33
N HIS A 59 -10.33 2.06 -18.38
CA HIS A 59 -11.77 2.25 -18.21
C HIS A 59 -12.43 3.26 -19.18
N GLU A 60 -11.66 3.97 -20.00
CA GLU A 60 -12.18 4.94 -20.98
C GLU A 60 -12.40 4.37 -22.39
N GLN A 61 -11.95 3.13 -22.68
CA GLN A 61 -12.03 2.56 -24.04
C GLN A 61 -13.29 1.72 -24.35
N ASP A 62 -14.11 1.38 -23.35
CA ASP A 62 -15.35 0.59 -23.56
C ASP A 62 -16.60 1.47 -23.83
N GLY A 63 -16.45 2.79 -23.96
CA GLY A 63 -17.56 3.74 -24.09
C GLY A 63 -18.03 4.09 -25.50
N ASP A 64 -17.32 3.67 -26.57
CA ASP A 64 -17.64 4.09 -27.95
C ASP A 64 -17.93 2.89 -28.87
N ALA A 65 -19.06 2.24 -28.64
CA ALA A 65 -19.72 1.44 -29.67
C ALA A 65 -21.22 1.34 -29.38
N ASP A 66 -22.03 2.24 -29.96
CA ASP A 66 -23.11 1.87 -30.91
C ASP A 66 -23.94 3.12 -31.30
N PRO A 67 -23.75 3.71 -32.50
CA PRO A 67 -24.72 4.59 -33.11
C PRO A 67 -25.61 3.76 -34.05
N ARG A 68 -26.79 3.36 -33.59
CA ARG A 68 -27.90 2.91 -34.46
C ARG A 68 -29.10 3.82 -34.31
#